data_AF-E6W5Y8-F1
#
_entry.id   AF-E6W5Y8-F1
#
_cell.length_a   1.000
_cell.length_b   1.000
_cell.length_c   1.000
_cell.angle_alpha   90.00
_cell.angle_beta   90.00
_cell.angle_gamma   90.00
#
_symmetry.space_group_name_H-M   'P 1'
#
loop_
_entity.id
_entity.type
_entity.pdbx_description
1 polymer ?
#
loop_
_entity_poly.entity_id
_entity_poly.type
_entity_poly.pdbx_seq_one_letter_code
_entity_poly.pdbx_strand_id
1 'polypeptide(L)'
;MSIELPQFGDVRTGIPIVDDQHRELLSLMGNLHDLLVSPGTGDDVQVFLMAREALLRYIGEHFACEERLMRCHGLDVRHVLLHLREHERFTHRAYMVALSHGDDFCVDDTRQLLEFLIHWWHSHLPTDRSMARQIAAVLAGSQASDAYDDDFSRFTLEAKRQS
;
A
#
# COMPACT_ATOMS: atom_id res chain seq x y z
N MET A 1 12.67 -8.53 -16.49
CA MET A 1 12.49 -7.09 -16.24
C MET A 1 13.21 -6.76 -14.95
N SER A 2 13.88 -5.61 -14.88
CA SER A 2 14.41 -5.10 -13.62
C SER A 2 13.24 -4.55 -12.81
N ILE A 3 13.12 -4.94 -11.54
CA ILE A 3 12.12 -4.38 -10.63
C ILE A 3 12.62 -3.00 -10.22
N GLU A 4 11.84 -1.95 -10.47
CA GLU A 4 12.17 -0.60 -10.06
C GLU A 4 11.25 -0.20 -8.89
N LEU A 5 11.86 0.18 -7.76
CA LEU A 5 11.12 0.59 -6.58
C LEU A 5 10.67 2.05 -6.71
N PRO A 6 9.46 2.39 -6.23
CA PRO A 6 9.01 3.77 -6.25
C PRO A 6 9.89 4.65 -5.35
N GLN A 7 10.07 5.91 -5.73
CA GLN A 7 10.76 6.87 -4.87
C GLN A 7 9.82 7.35 -3.78
N PHE A 8 10.37 7.75 -2.62
CA PHE A 8 9.52 8.22 -1.51
C PHE A 8 8.62 9.42 -1.91
N GLY A 9 9.09 10.30 -2.80
CA GLY A 9 8.29 11.42 -3.30
C GLY A 9 6.99 10.99 -3.98
N ASP A 10 6.98 9.83 -4.63
CA ASP A 10 5.84 9.30 -5.37
C ASP A 10 4.77 8.68 -4.46
N VAL A 11 5.18 8.19 -3.29
CA VAL A 11 4.29 7.51 -2.35
C VAL A 11 3.80 8.42 -1.23
N ARG A 12 4.13 9.70 -1.25
CA ARG A 12 3.76 10.62 -0.16
C ARG A 12 2.25 10.89 -0.11
N THR A 13 1.70 10.88 1.10
CA THR A 13 0.29 11.22 1.40
C THR A 13 0.16 12.59 2.06
N GLY A 14 1.17 12.99 2.84
CA GLY A 14 1.14 14.20 3.66
C GLY A 14 0.62 13.99 5.09
N ILE A 15 0.17 12.79 5.43
CA ILE A 15 -0.08 12.40 6.83
C ILE A 15 1.24 11.86 7.41
N PRO A 16 1.83 12.47 8.47
CA PRO A 16 3.15 12.08 8.96
C PRO A 16 3.30 10.59 9.30
N ILE A 17 2.34 10.01 10.01
CA ILE A 17 2.40 8.59 10.42
C ILE A 17 2.29 7.64 9.22
N VAL A 18 1.51 7.99 8.20
CA VAL A 18 1.38 7.18 6.97
C VAL A 18 2.64 7.32 6.12
N ASP A 19 3.17 8.54 5.98
CA ASP A 19 4.43 8.80 5.28
C ASP A 19 5.62 8.05 5.92
N ASP A 20 5.63 7.91 7.25
CA ASP A 20 6.62 7.08 7.97
C ASP A 20 6.44 5.58 7.66
N GLN A 21 5.20 5.09 7.65
CA GLN A 21 4.91 3.70 7.27
C GLN A 21 5.27 3.41 5.80
N HIS A 22 5.05 4.36 4.90
CA HIS A 22 5.44 4.25 3.50
C HIS A 22 6.97 4.18 3.34
N ARG A 23 7.74 4.92 4.13
CA ARG A 23 9.21 4.80 4.16
C ARG A 23 9.67 3.42 4.61
N GLU A 24 9.04 2.87 5.64
CA GLU A 24 9.38 1.53 6.15
C GLU A 24 9.02 0.45 5.12
N LEU A 25 7.84 0.53 4.49
CA LEU A 25 7.46 -0.36 3.39
C LEU A 25 8.46 -0.31 2.23
N LEU A 26 8.89 0.88 1.81
CA LEU A 26 9.95 1.04 0.81
C LEU A 26 11.26 0.37 1.25
N SER A 27 11.64 0.50 2.53
CA SER A 27 12.83 -0.15 3.07
C SER A 27 12.72 -1.67 3.05
N LEU A 28 11.57 -2.23 3.46
CA LEU A 28 11.32 -3.67 3.46
C LEU A 28 11.31 -4.23 2.03
N MET A 29 10.70 -3.50 1.09
CA MET A 29 10.74 -3.83 -0.33
C MET A 29 12.15 -3.76 -0.90
N GLY A 30 12.94 -2.77 -0.50
CA GLY A 30 14.37 -2.64 -0.84
C GLY A 30 15.18 -3.86 -0.38
N ASN A 31 15.03 -4.24 0.88
CA ASN A 31 15.70 -5.42 1.43
C ASN A 31 15.31 -6.69 0.66
N LEU A 32 14.02 -6.87 0.34
CA LEU A 32 13.56 -8.03 -0.42
C LEU A 32 14.05 -8.01 -1.88
N HIS A 33 14.10 -6.84 -2.50
CA HIS A 33 14.65 -6.63 -3.84
C HIS A 33 16.14 -7.00 -3.90
N ASP A 34 16.93 -6.56 -2.92
CA ASP A 34 18.37 -6.82 -2.88
C ASP A 34 18.67 -8.33 -2.75
N LEU A 35 17.86 -9.04 -1.95
CA LEU A 35 17.92 -10.51 -1.88
C LEU A 35 17.63 -11.17 -3.24
N LEU A 36 16.69 -10.64 -4.02
CA LEU A 36 16.34 -11.16 -5.35
C LEU A 36 17.41 -10.89 -6.43
N VAL A 37 18.21 -9.82 -6.29
CA VAL A 37 19.21 -9.41 -7.30
C VAL A 37 20.61 -9.91 -6.97
N SER A 38 20.96 -10.07 -5.70
CA SER A 38 22.24 -10.60 -5.25
C SER A 38 22.04 -11.66 -4.18
N PRO A 39 21.50 -12.86 -4.53
CA PRO A 39 21.34 -13.94 -3.57
C PRO A 39 22.70 -14.31 -2.96
N GLY A 40 22.74 -14.51 -1.64
CA GLY A 40 23.94 -14.91 -0.93
C GLY A 40 24.36 -16.34 -1.28
N THR A 41 25.41 -16.82 -0.62
CA THR A 41 25.77 -18.24 -0.67
C THR A 41 25.38 -18.90 0.66
N GLY A 42 24.18 -19.50 0.74
CA GLY A 42 23.77 -20.40 1.84
C GLY A 42 22.63 -19.86 2.73
N ASP A 43 21.70 -20.74 3.14
CA ASP A 43 20.48 -20.49 3.93
C ASP A 43 19.56 -19.36 3.41
N ASP A 44 19.65 -19.02 2.12
CA ASP A 44 18.86 -17.97 1.46
C ASP A 44 17.35 -18.15 1.65
N VAL A 45 16.87 -19.41 1.66
CA VAL A 45 15.44 -19.73 1.77
C VAL A 45 14.83 -19.16 3.05
N GLN A 46 15.46 -19.37 4.21
CA GLN A 46 14.93 -18.88 5.49
C GLN A 46 14.94 -17.34 5.53
N VAL A 47 15.98 -16.72 4.96
CA VAL A 47 16.10 -15.26 4.86
C VAL A 47 14.98 -14.69 3.99
N PHE A 48 14.71 -15.29 2.83
CA PHE A 48 13.60 -14.88 1.96
C PHE A 48 12.25 -15.04 2.64
N LEU A 49 12.01 -16.17 3.31
CA LEU A 49 10.76 -16.41 4.04
C LEU A 49 10.55 -15.37 5.14
N MET A 50 11.57 -15.07 5.94
CA MET A 50 11.51 -14.06 7.00
C MET A 50 11.29 -12.65 6.44
N ALA A 51 11.99 -12.28 5.37
CA ALA A 51 11.82 -10.97 4.73
C ALA A 51 10.41 -10.81 4.14
N ARG A 52 9.90 -11.86 3.49
CA ARG A 52 8.54 -11.92 2.95
C ARG A 52 7.49 -11.80 4.05
N GLU A 53 7.63 -12.56 5.13
CA GLU A 53 6.71 -12.53 6.27
C GLU A 53 6.73 -11.17 6.97
N ALA A 54 7.92 -10.58 7.16
CA ALA A 54 8.07 -9.25 7.73
C ALA A 54 7.36 -8.19 6.87
N LEU A 55 7.51 -8.24 5.55
CA LEU A 55 6.81 -7.34 4.62
C LEU A 55 5.29 -7.50 4.70
N LEU A 56 4.78 -8.73 4.60
CA LEU A 56 3.33 -8.99 4.65
C LEU A 56 2.71 -8.57 6.00
N ARG A 57 3.40 -8.84 7.10
CA ARG A 57 2.97 -8.39 8.43
C ARG A 57 2.90 -6.87 8.50
N TYR A 58 3.93 -6.19 8.02
CA TYR A 58 3.98 -4.72 8.09
C TYR A 58 2.91 -4.07 7.20
N ILE A 59 2.60 -4.65 6.04
CA ILE A 59 1.46 -4.20 5.21
C ILE A 59 0.15 -4.29 5.99
N GLY A 60 -0.08 -5.40 6.70
CA GLY A 60 -1.27 -5.54 7.55
C GLY A 60 -1.34 -4.50 8.68
N GLU A 61 -0.20 -4.19 9.31
CA GLU A 61 -0.09 -3.13 10.33
C GLU A 61 -0.38 -1.73 9.77
N HIS A 62 0.13 -1.45 8.57
CA HIS A 62 -0.11 -0.21 7.84
C HIS A 62 -1.60 -0.05 7.50
N PHE A 63 -2.23 -1.05 6.88
CA PHE A 63 -3.68 -1.01 6.59
C PHE A 63 -4.51 -0.79 7.85
N ALA A 64 -4.22 -1.52 8.93
CA ALA A 64 -4.93 -1.34 10.20
C ALA A 64 -4.76 0.06 10.80
N CYS A 65 -3.64 0.73 10.52
CA CYS A 65 -3.40 2.11 10.93
C CYS A 65 -4.27 3.08 10.13
N GLU A 66 -4.32 2.96 8.81
CA GLU A 66 -5.14 3.81 7.95
C GLU A 66 -6.64 3.64 8.23
N GLU A 67 -7.09 2.40 8.38
CA GLU A 67 -8.47 2.09 8.75
C GLU A 67 -8.87 2.72 10.09
N ARG A 68 -7.93 2.72 11.04
CA ARG A 68 -8.12 3.41 12.32
C ARG A 68 -8.16 4.91 12.14
N LEU A 69 -7.28 5.49 11.31
CA LEU A 69 -7.29 6.92 11.01
C LEU A 69 -8.63 7.36 10.41
N MET A 70 -9.12 6.63 9.41
CA MET A 70 -10.42 6.90 8.79
C MET A 70 -11.56 6.86 9.80
N ARG A 71 -11.58 5.83 10.68
CA ARG A 71 -12.59 5.69 11.73
C ARG A 71 -12.50 6.80 12.78
N CYS A 72 -11.30 7.13 13.25
CA CYS A 72 -11.08 8.14 14.28
C CYS A 72 -11.45 9.55 13.82
N HIS A 73 -11.27 9.86 12.54
CA HIS A 73 -11.65 11.15 11.97
C HIS A 73 -13.08 11.16 11.41
N GLY A 74 -13.80 10.03 11.45
CA GLY A 74 -15.20 9.96 11.01
C GLY A 74 -15.38 10.24 9.52
N LEU A 75 -14.52 9.71 8.66
CA LEU A 75 -14.67 9.87 7.21
C LEU A 75 -15.97 9.26 6.67
N ASP A 76 -16.39 9.73 5.51
CA ASP A 76 -17.62 9.26 4.85
C ASP A 76 -17.51 7.77 4.52
N VAL A 77 -18.59 7.03 4.83
CA VAL A 77 -18.67 5.59 4.65
C VAL A 77 -18.36 5.14 3.22
N ARG A 78 -18.62 5.97 2.21
CA ARG A 78 -18.31 5.69 0.80
C ARG A 78 -16.81 5.51 0.58
N HIS A 79 -15.98 6.40 1.13
CA HIS A 79 -14.52 6.29 1.05
C HIS A 79 -14.01 5.13 1.90
N VAL A 80 -14.50 4.99 3.14
CA VAL A 80 -14.10 3.91 4.04
C VAL A 80 -14.34 2.54 3.42
N LEU A 81 -15.52 2.29 2.85
CA LEU A 81 -15.85 1.02 2.22
C LEU A 81 -15.07 0.77 0.92
N LEU A 82 -14.74 1.81 0.15
CA LEU A 82 -13.86 1.67 -1.00
C LEU A 82 -12.47 1.21 -0.56
N HIS A 83 -11.87 1.95 0.37
CA HIS A 83 -10.52 1.74 0.85
C HIS A 83 -10.35 0.35 1.51
N LEU A 84 -11.27 -0.04 2.40
CA LEU A 84 -11.29 -1.37 3.02
C LEU A 84 -11.34 -2.51 1.99
N ARG A 85 -12.13 -2.35 0.92
CA ARG A 85 -12.23 -3.37 -0.14
C ARG A 85 -10.94 -3.47 -0.95
N GLU A 86 -10.19 -2.38 -1.11
CA GLU A 86 -8.88 -2.40 -1.76
C GLU A 86 -7.87 -3.18 -0.91
N HIS A 87 -7.82 -2.93 0.40
CA HIS A 87 -6.98 -3.68 1.35
C HIS A 87 -7.32 -5.18 1.40
N GLU A 88 -8.60 -5.52 1.45
CA GLU A 88 -9.05 -6.92 1.49
C GLU A 88 -8.64 -7.66 0.21
N ARG A 89 -8.86 -7.04 -0.96
CA ARG A 89 -8.47 -7.61 -2.26
C ARG A 89 -6.97 -7.74 -2.38
N PHE A 90 -6.20 -6.76 -1.91
CA PHE A 90 -4.74 -6.86 -1.85
C PHE A 90 -4.33 -8.05 -1.01
N THR A 91 -4.81 -8.14 0.24
CA THR A 91 -4.42 -9.17 1.20
C THR A 91 -4.69 -10.57 0.65
N HIS A 92 -5.89 -10.77 0.09
CA HIS A 92 -6.23 -12.04 -0.55
C HIS A 92 -5.28 -12.37 -1.70
N ARG A 93 -5.01 -11.41 -2.59
CA ARG A 93 -4.13 -11.65 -3.75
C ARG A 93 -2.67 -11.83 -3.35
N ALA A 94 -2.17 -11.09 -2.38
CA ALA A 94 -0.82 -11.21 -1.84
C ALA A 94 -0.60 -12.61 -1.25
N TYR A 95 -1.57 -13.14 -0.52
CA TYR A 95 -1.51 -14.50 0.02
C TYR A 95 -1.49 -15.57 -1.09
N MET A 96 -2.34 -15.42 -2.12
CA MET A 96 -2.38 -16.34 -3.26
C MET A 96 -1.06 -16.34 -4.05
N VAL A 97 -0.41 -15.17 -4.20
CA VAL A 97 0.88 -15.06 -4.89
C VAL A 97 2.01 -15.61 -4.02
N ALA A 98 2.01 -15.34 -2.72
CA ALA A 98 3.05 -15.79 -1.80
C ALA A 98 3.07 -17.32 -1.59
N LEU A 99 1.95 -18.01 -1.84
CA LEU A 99 1.79 -19.46 -1.67
C LEU A 99 1.46 -20.17 -2.99
N SER A 100 1.87 -19.60 -4.12
CA SER A 100 1.51 -20.18 -5.42
C SER A 100 2.09 -21.59 -5.62
N HIS A 101 3.22 -21.89 -4.97
CA HIS A 101 3.83 -23.22 -4.92
C HIS A 101 3.51 -24.02 -3.63
N GLY A 102 2.51 -23.62 -2.85
CA GLY A 102 2.13 -24.31 -1.61
C GLY A 102 3.11 -24.09 -0.46
N ASP A 103 3.47 -25.17 0.24
CA ASP A 103 4.41 -25.12 1.39
C ASP A 103 5.88 -25.10 0.95
N ASP A 104 6.17 -25.40 -0.33
CA ASP A 104 7.52 -25.38 -0.86
C ASP A 104 7.95 -23.93 -1.19
N PHE A 105 9.14 -23.55 -0.73
CA PHE A 105 9.67 -22.23 -1.03
C PHE A 105 10.05 -22.10 -2.52
N CYS A 106 9.51 -21.06 -3.16
CA CYS A 106 9.88 -20.66 -4.51
C CYS A 106 10.34 -19.19 -4.52
N VAL A 107 11.55 -18.92 -5.03
CA VAL A 107 12.07 -17.56 -5.21
C VAL A 107 11.17 -16.75 -6.16
N ASP A 108 10.55 -17.41 -7.13
CA ASP A 108 9.67 -16.74 -8.10
C ASP A 108 8.39 -16.22 -7.43
N ASP A 109 7.84 -16.90 -6.41
CA ASP A 109 6.70 -16.39 -5.63
C ASP A 109 7.04 -15.09 -4.93
N THR A 110 8.26 -14.99 -4.40
CA THR A 110 8.75 -13.76 -3.77
C THR A 110 8.90 -12.63 -4.78
N ARG A 111 9.43 -12.92 -5.97
CA ARG A 111 9.55 -11.96 -7.07
C ARG A 111 8.17 -11.46 -7.51
N GLN A 112 7.24 -12.38 -7.76
CA GLN A 112 5.88 -12.06 -8.17
C GLN A 112 5.13 -11.26 -7.10
N LEU A 113 5.35 -11.55 -5.80
CA LEU A 113 4.76 -10.78 -4.71
C LEU A 113 5.27 -9.33 -4.72
N LEU A 114 6.58 -9.13 -4.87
CA LEU A 114 7.16 -7.79 -4.92
C LEU A 114 6.67 -6.99 -6.13
N GLU A 115 6.62 -7.63 -7.31
CA GLU A 115 6.07 -7.01 -8.52
C GLU A 115 4.60 -6.66 -8.35
N PHE A 116 3.79 -7.57 -7.79
CA PHE A 116 2.38 -7.33 -7.49
C PHE A 116 2.21 -6.14 -6.54
N LEU A 117 3.00 -6.08 -5.46
CA LEU A 117 2.94 -5.00 -4.49
C LEU A 117 3.25 -3.64 -5.12
N ILE A 118 4.32 -3.54 -5.91
CA ILE A 118 4.68 -2.28 -6.59
C ILE A 118 3.54 -1.81 -7.49
N HIS A 119 3.02 -2.70 -8.34
CA HIS A 119 1.92 -2.35 -9.25
C HIS A 119 0.65 -1.96 -8.50
N TRP A 120 0.30 -2.70 -7.45
CA TRP A 120 -0.89 -2.41 -6.66
C TRP A 120 -0.76 -1.07 -5.94
N TRP A 121 0.39 -0.78 -5.33
CA TRP A 121 0.59 0.45 -4.56
C TRP A 121 0.42 1.68 -5.43
N HIS A 122 0.93 1.68 -6.67
CA HIS A 122 0.66 2.76 -7.63
C HIS A 122 -0.84 2.99 -7.89
N SER A 123 -1.64 1.93 -7.94
CA SER A 123 -3.09 2.05 -8.11
C SER A 123 -3.82 2.50 -6.84
N HIS A 124 -3.22 2.27 -5.67
CA HIS A 124 -3.82 2.57 -4.37
C HIS A 124 -3.51 3.98 -3.86
N LEU A 125 -2.34 4.54 -4.18
CA LEU A 125 -1.92 5.88 -3.74
C LEU A 125 -2.96 7.01 -3.93
N PRO A 126 -3.74 7.05 -5.02
CA PRO A 126 -4.83 8.02 -5.13
C PRO A 126 -5.86 7.94 -3.99
N THR A 127 -6.14 6.72 -3.50
CA THR A 127 -7.01 6.46 -2.35
C THR A 127 -6.38 6.98 -1.05
N ASP A 128 -5.11 6.70 -0.76
CA ASP A 128 -4.42 7.19 0.45
C ASP A 128 -4.36 8.72 0.47
N ARG A 129 -4.09 9.33 -0.67
CA ARG A 129 -4.07 10.79 -0.81
C ARG A 129 -5.49 11.39 -0.68
N SER A 130 -6.52 10.67 -1.12
CA SER A 130 -7.92 11.04 -0.90
C SER A 130 -8.26 11.00 0.60
N MET A 131 -7.83 9.96 1.31
CA MET A 131 -7.94 9.89 2.77
C MET A 131 -7.29 11.11 3.44
N ALA A 132 -6.05 11.45 3.06
CA ALA A 132 -5.35 12.61 3.61
C ALA A 132 -6.09 13.93 3.41
N ARG A 133 -6.62 14.18 2.21
CA ARG A 133 -7.38 15.39 1.91
C ARG A 133 -8.72 15.44 2.66
N GLN A 134 -9.43 14.32 2.74
CA GLN A 134 -10.69 14.24 3.49
C GLN A 134 -10.47 14.42 5.00
N ILE A 135 -9.43 13.81 5.58
CA ILE A 135 -9.06 14.03 6.99
C ILE A 135 -8.77 15.51 7.25
N ALA A 136 -7.99 16.16 6.39
CA ALA A 136 -7.67 17.58 6.52
C ALA A 136 -8.95 18.45 6.46
N ALA A 137 -9.89 18.15 5.56
CA ALA A 137 -11.16 18.87 5.45
C ALA A 137 -12.03 18.69 6.70
N VAL A 138 -12.15 17.47 7.22
CA VAL A 138 -12.92 17.22 8.45
C VAL A 138 -12.30 17.92 9.65
N LEU A 139 -10.97 17.91 9.79
CA LEU A 139 -10.27 18.66 10.84
C LEU A 139 -10.44 20.19 10.70
N ALA A 140 -10.66 20.68 9.49
CA ALA A 140 -10.99 22.08 9.22
C ALA A 140 -12.47 22.43 9.47
N GLY A 141 -13.30 21.45 9.84
CA GLY A 141 -14.70 21.64 10.20
C GLY A 141 -15.71 21.25 9.13
N SER A 142 -15.30 20.69 7.99
CA SER A 142 -16.23 20.15 6.99
C SER A 142 -16.97 18.92 7.52
N GLN A 143 -18.22 18.72 7.09
CA GLN A 143 -18.87 17.44 7.27
C GLN A 143 -18.19 16.38 6.40
N ALA A 144 -18.20 15.14 6.86
CA ALA A 144 -17.56 14.03 6.15
C ALA A 144 -18.12 13.83 4.73
N SER A 145 -19.44 13.99 4.55
CA SER A 145 -20.10 13.90 3.26
C SER A 145 -19.62 14.96 2.27
N ASP A 146 -19.48 16.20 2.75
CA ASP A 146 -19.04 17.33 1.93
C ASP A 146 -17.56 17.17 1.57
N ALA A 147 -16.73 16.74 2.52
CA ALA A 147 -15.33 16.43 2.28
C ALA A 147 -15.15 15.35 1.20
N TYR A 148 -16.00 14.32 1.21
CA TYR A 148 -16.02 13.29 0.18
C TYR A 148 -16.44 13.84 -1.19
N ASP A 149 -17.55 14.59 -1.26
CA ASP A 149 -18.10 15.08 -2.52
C ASP A 149 -17.14 16.10 -3.18
N ASP A 150 -16.49 16.94 -2.38
CA ASP A 150 -15.47 17.88 -2.83
C ASP A 150 -14.23 17.16 -3.38
N ASP A 151 -13.73 16.13 -2.67
CA ASP A 151 -12.57 15.36 -3.12
C ASP A 151 -12.86 14.58 -4.40
N PHE A 152 -14.03 13.94 -4.48
CA PHE A 152 -14.48 13.20 -5.65
C PHE A 152 -14.63 14.11 -6.89
N SER A 153 -15.14 15.33 -6.68
CA SER A 153 -15.27 16.33 -7.74
C SER A 153 -13.90 16.78 -8.27
N ARG A 154 -12.90 16.96 -7.39
CA ARG A 154 -11.52 17.29 -7.80
C ARG A 154 -10.93 16.20 -8.69
N PHE A 155 -11.06 14.94 -8.27
CA PHE A 155 -10.57 13.80 -9.04
C PHE A 155 -11.20 13.74 -10.45
N THR A 156 -12.51 13.94 -10.53
CA THR A 156 -13.24 13.90 -11.82
C THR A 156 -12.83 15.05 -12.74
N LEU A 157 -12.53 16.23 -12.20
CA LEU A 157 -12.09 17.38 -12.98
C LEU A 157 -10.65 17.22 -13.47
N GLU A 158 -9.77 16.64 -12.67
CA GLU A 158 -8.38 16.36 -13.05
C GLU A 158 -8.30 15.27 -14.13
N ALA A 159 -9.09 14.21 -14.01
CA ALA A 159 -9.19 13.15 -15.01
C ALA A 159 -9.64 13.68 -16.39
N LYS A 160 -10.58 14.63 -16.42
CA LYS A 160 -11.06 15.28 -17.65
C LYS A 160 -10.06 16.25 -18.28
N ARG A 161 -9.07 16.75 -17.53
CA ARG A 161 -8.04 17.67 -18.03
C ARG A 161 -6.84 16.94 -18.66
N GLN A 162 -6.69 15.66 -18.37
CA GLN A 162 -5.59 14.82 -18.83
C GLN A 162 -5.99 13.89 -20.01
N SER A 163 -7.27 13.92 -20.39
CA SER A 163 -7.88 13.22 -21.53
C SER A 163 -8.14 14.17 -22.69
#